data_AF-A0A4U0XWY4-F1
#
_entry.id   AF-A0A4U0XWY4-F1
#
_cell.length_a   1.000
_cell.length_b   1.000
_cell.length_c   1.000
_cell.angle_alpha   90.00
_cell.angle_beta   90.00
_cell.angle_gamma   90.00
#
_symmetry.space_group_name_H-M   'P 1'
#
loop_
_entity.id
_entity.type
_entity.pdbx_description
1 polymer ?
#
loop_
_entity_poly.entity_id
_entity_poly.type
_entity_poly.pdbx_seq_one_letter_code
_entity_poly.pdbx_strand_id
1 'polypeptide(L)'
;MQRLKNQLEEREIQVKEQAAQLAEMESSFAELQTLIPMEQARSRRRASDDADATQLRTLLREKNDKISMLTAEFDAHRADFRSTIDTLEMASTETERVYEKRVEDLLAEVRELQEGRDDFESVAQQLKQLEELVQELEEGLEDARRGEAEARGEVEFLRGEVERGRSELRRERKKAAEAAKGADGAARENEQRDEELNRMRETLEQLERERDELQDLVEEKVAREADLELELERVQKNERHTSAMSNGVPAHMPSRESRGTIKNWQASLSSKGSHANSVKLDAASEFEARSTTANGNSIWCEVRQSDGHDILTCTGMFGEHSQDSARTAVDGKHMEIGSAASQSRDHSTPSPETHDSPSAPKTVSPPKKIASSGSAPARPVPTPQDDDKWCALCEKDGHLAFDCPDEANF
;
A
#
# COMPACT_ATOMS: atom_id res chain seq x y z
N MET A 1 148.88 -86.24 53.81
CA MET A 1 148.05 -87.26 53.15
C MET A 1 146.58 -87.16 53.54
N GLN A 2 146.20 -87.24 54.82
CA GLN A 2 144.78 -87.21 55.24
C GLN A 2 144.03 -85.93 54.80
N ARG A 3 144.65 -84.75 54.96
CA ARG A 3 144.07 -83.46 54.56
C ARG A 3 143.73 -83.38 53.06
N LEU A 4 144.59 -83.94 52.21
CA LEU A 4 144.38 -83.97 50.75
C LEU A 4 143.25 -84.92 50.36
N LYS A 5 143.12 -86.06 51.04
CA LYS A 5 141.99 -87.00 50.82
C LYS A 5 140.65 -86.35 51.19
N ASN A 6 140.58 -85.68 52.34
CA ASN A 6 139.36 -84.98 52.75
C ASN A 6 138.99 -83.86 51.76
N GLN A 7 139.97 -83.11 51.23
CA GLN A 7 139.73 -82.11 50.20
C GLN A 7 139.26 -82.71 48.87
N LEU A 8 139.73 -83.92 48.54
CA LEU A 8 139.31 -84.64 47.34
C LEU A 8 137.86 -85.14 47.47
N GLU A 9 137.51 -85.72 48.61
CA GLU A 9 136.14 -86.14 48.91
C GLU A 9 135.17 -84.95 48.93
N GLU A 10 135.56 -83.82 49.53
CA GLU A 10 134.77 -82.59 49.54
C GLU A 10 134.55 -82.06 48.10
N ARG A 11 135.59 -82.12 47.25
CA ARG A 11 135.47 -81.75 45.84
C ARG A 11 134.60 -82.72 45.04
N GLU A 12 134.70 -84.02 45.28
CA GLU A 12 133.85 -85.02 44.63
C GLU A 12 132.38 -84.86 45.01
N ILE A 13 132.09 -84.50 46.27
CA ILE A 13 130.72 -84.18 46.72
C ILE A 13 130.21 -82.93 45.99
N GLN A 14 131.01 -81.86 45.92
CA GLN A 14 130.64 -80.64 45.20
C GLN A 14 130.36 -80.89 43.71
N VAL A 15 131.17 -81.71 43.04
CA VAL A 15 130.96 -82.05 41.63
C VAL A 15 129.68 -82.85 41.42
N LYS A 16 129.35 -83.79 42.33
CA LYS A 16 128.09 -84.55 42.27
C LYS A 16 126.87 -83.65 42.49
N GLU A 17 126.97 -82.69 43.41
CA GLU A 17 125.90 -81.74 43.67
C GLU A 17 125.67 -80.82 42.47
N GLN A 18 126.74 -80.32 41.86
CA GLN A 18 126.66 -79.55 40.61
C GLN A 18 126.06 -80.37 39.46
N ALA A 19 126.45 -81.64 39.31
CA ALA A 19 125.88 -82.52 38.29
C ALA A 19 124.39 -82.78 38.51
N ALA A 20 123.95 -82.95 39.76
CA ALA A 20 122.53 -83.09 40.10
C ALA A 20 121.74 -81.82 39.78
N GLN A 21 122.27 -80.64 40.11
CA GLN A 21 121.65 -79.36 39.78
C GLN A 21 121.53 -79.15 38.27
N LEU A 22 122.57 -79.52 37.50
CA LEU A 22 122.51 -79.46 36.03
C LEU A 22 121.45 -80.40 35.46
N ALA A 23 121.34 -81.62 35.97
CA ALA A 23 120.33 -82.58 35.52
C ALA A 23 118.90 -82.11 35.81
N GLU A 24 118.67 -81.44 36.95
CA GLU A 24 117.37 -80.84 37.28
C GLU A 24 117.05 -79.65 36.35
N MET A 25 118.05 -78.83 36.03
CA MET A 25 117.89 -77.76 35.03
C MET A 25 117.62 -78.32 33.63
N GLU A 26 118.28 -79.40 33.22
CA GLU A 26 118.00 -80.06 31.94
C GLU A 26 116.58 -80.65 31.90
N SER A 27 116.09 -81.22 33.00
CA SER A 27 114.71 -81.72 33.11
C SER A 27 113.70 -80.59 32.99
N SER A 28 113.89 -79.50 33.73
CA SER A 28 113.02 -78.32 33.65
C SER A 28 113.07 -77.66 32.27
N PHE A 29 114.23 -77.65 31.61
CA PHE A 29 114.35 -77.18 30.23
C PHE A 29 113.63 -78.10 29.23
N ALA A 30 113.71 -79.41 29.39
CA ALA A 30 112.98 -80.38 28.56
C ALA A 30 111.46 -80.25 28.74
N GLU A 31 110.99 -80.01 29.96
CA GLU A 31 109.59 -79.71 30.26
C GLU A 31 109.14 -78.39 29.62
N LEU A 32 109.97 -77.34 29.65
CA LEU A 32 109.67 -76.10 28.95
C LEU A 32 109.69 -76.27 27.42
N GLN A 33 110.64 -77.03 26.88
CA GLN A 33 110.76 -77.30 25.45
C GLN A 33 109.59 -78.14 24.91
N THR A 34 108.98 -78.98 25.75
CA THR A 34 107.74 -79.71 25.42
C THR A 34 106.47 -78.88 25.54
N LEU A 35 106.51 -77.73 26.21
CA LEU A 35 105.40 -76.75 26.24
C LEU A 35 105.45 -75.75 25.07
N ILE A 36 106.62 -75.53 24.48
CA ILE A 36 106.84 -74.66 23.31
C ILE A 36 106.16 -75.14 21.99
N PRO A 37 105.84 -76.44 21.73
CA PRO A 37 105.10 -76.85 20.53
C PRO A 37 103.64 -76.34 20.49
N MET A 38 103.11 -75.80 21.60
CA MET A 38 101.74 -75.28 21.68
C MET A 38 101.58 -73.84 21.16
N GLU A 39 102.67 -73.10 20.97
CA GLU A 39 102.61 -71.74 20.41
C GLU A 39 102.24 -71.74 18.92
N GLN A 40 102.69 -72.72 18.14
CA GLN A 40 102.36 -72.79 16.71
C GLN A 40 100.87 -73.12 16.45
N ALA A 41 100.24 -73.94 17.31
CA ALA A 41 98.81 -74.24 17.24
C ALA A 41 97.93 -73.06 17.72
N ARG A 42 98.40 -72.30 18.71
CA ARG A 42 97.75 -71.06 19.17
C ARG A 42 97.86 -69.93 18.14
N SER A 43 98.97 -69.83 17.42
CA SER A 43 99.15 -68.86 16.33
C SER A 43 98.23 -69.13 15.14
N ARG A 44 97.98 -70.40 14.77
CA ARG A 44 97.02 -70.74 13.71
C ARG A 44 95.56 -70.46 14.10
N ARG A 45 95.17 -70.71 15.36
CA ARG A 45 93.82 -70.35 15.85
C ARG A 45 93.64 -68.83 15.95
N ARG A 46 94.64 -68.10 16.47
CA ARG A 46 94.64 -66.63 16.48
C ARG A 46 94.56 -66.03 15.07
N ALA A 47 95.23 -66.63 14.09
CA ALA A 47 95.14 -66.16 12.69
C ALA A 47 93.76 -66.39 12.06
N SER A 48 93.08 -67.51 12.40
CA SER A 48 91.71 -67.78 11.94
C SER A 48 90.71 -66.84 12.63
N ASP A 49 90.79 -66.68 13.95
CA ASP A 49 89.93 -65.78 14.71
C ASP A 49 90.17 -64.30 14.33
N ASP A 50 91.40 -63.93 13.97
CA ASP A 50 91.72 -62.59 13.47
C ASP A 50 91.19 -62.37 12.06
N ALA A 51 91.23 -63.38 11.18
CA ALA A 51 90.59 -63.32 9.86
C ALA A 51 89.06 -63.11 10.00
N ASP A 52 88.39 -63.89 10.86
CA ASP A 52 86.96 -63.73 11.14
C ASP A 52 86.66 -62.37 11.79
N ALA A 53 87.52 -61.90 12.70
CA ALA A 53 87.40 -60.57 13.30
C ALA A 53 87.58 -59.44 12.27
N THR A 54 88.47 -59.60 11.28
CA THR A 54 88.61 -58.63 10.19
C THR A 54 87.38 -58.62 9.30
N GLN A 55 86.79 -59.78 8.99
CA GLN A 55 85.56 -59.89 8.21
C GLN A 55 84.38 -59.23 8.93
N LEU A 56 84.22 -59.48 10.24
CA LEU A 56 83.18 -58.83 11.05
C LEU A 56 83.35 -57.31 11.11
N ARG A 57 84.59 -56.80 11.22
CA ARG A 57 84.86 -55.35 11.17
C ARG A 57 84.51 -54.75 9.81
N THR A 58 84.78 -55.46 8.71
CA THR A 58 84.38 -55.03 7.36
C THR A 58 82.86 -54.99 7.23
N LEU A 59 82.15 -56.04 7.65
CA LEU A 59 80.69 -56.08 7.64
C LEU A 59 80.08 -54.97 8.52
N LEU A 60 80.65 -54.69 9.69
CA LEU A 60 80.19 -53.59 10.55
C LEU A 60 80.37 -52.22 9.89
N ARG A 61 81.46 -52.00 9.16
CA ARG A 61 81.65 -50.78 8.36
C ARG A 61 80.61 -50.68 7.26
N GLU A 62 80.41 -51.73 6.48
CA GLU A 62 79.39 -51.76 5.43
C GLU A 62 77.98 -51.50 5.99
N LYS A 63 77.65 -52.05 7.16
CA LYS A 63 76.38 -51.78 7.83
C LYS A 63 76.28 -50.34 8.35
N ASN A 64 77.35 -49.80 8.93
CA ASN A 64 77.40 -48.39 9.33
C ASN A 64 77.26 -47.45 8.13
N ASP A 65 77.90 -47.77 7.02
CA ASP A 65 77.80 -47.01 5.76
C ASP A 65 76.37 -47.10 5.22
N LYS A 66 75.74 -48.28 5.26
CA LYS A 66 74.34 -48.44 4.85
C LYS A 66 73.38 -47.69 5.78
N ILE A 67 73.62 -47.69 7.09
CA ILE A 67 72.84 -46.88 8.04
C ILE A 67 73.01 -45.41 7.71
N SER A 68 74.24 -44.93 7.51
CA SER A 68 74.52 -43.54 7.13
C SER A 68 73.84 -43.14 5.83
N MET A 69 73.85 -44.02 4.83
CA MET A 69 73.19 -43.78 3.54
C MET A 69 71.67 -43.72 3.70
N LEU A 70 71.07 -44.66 4.45
CA LEU A 70 69.64 -44.61 4.73
C LEU A 70 69.25 -43.36 5.52
N THR A 71 70.06 -42.94 6.50
CA THR A 71 69.83 -41.69 7.23
C THR A 71 69.87 -40.49 6.28
N ALA A 72 70.84 -40.43 5.37
CA ALA A 72 70.92 -39.36 4.37
C ALA A 72 69.71 -39.37 3.41
N GLU A 73 69.25 -40.55 2.96
CA GLU A 73 68.04 -40.68 2.14
C GLU A 73 66.79 -40.22 2.92
N PHE A 74 66.66 -40.58 4.19
CA PHE A 74 65.56 -40.12 5.03
C PHE A 74 65.59 -38.60 5.23
N ASP A 75 66.76 -38.01 5.45
CA ASP A 75 66.90 -36.57 5.60
C ASP A 75 66.59 -35.82 4.29
N ALA A 76 66.97 -36.40 3.14
CA ALA A 76 66.58 -35.89 1.83
C ALA A 76 65.06 -35.93 1.65
N HIS A 77 64.40 -37.06 1.92
CA HIS A 77 62.94 -37.13 1.86
C HIS A 77 62.25 -36.15 2.82
N ARG A 78 62.80 -35.96 4.04
CA ARG A 78 62.26 -34.95 4.97
C ARG A 78 62.38 -33.54 4.44
N ALA A 79 63.45 -33.22 3.72
CA ALA A 79 63.59 -31.94 3.05
C ALA A 79 62.56 -31.80 1.92
N ASP A 80 62.36 -32.84 1.12
CA ASP A 80 61.37 -32.85 0.03
C ASP A 80 59.93 -32.68 0.54
N PHE A 81 59.57 -33.36 1.64
CA PHE A 81 58.27 -33.19 2.27
C PHE A 81 58.07 -31.78 2.79
N ARG A 82 59.09 -31.17 3.41
CA ARG A 82 59.01 -29.76 3.84
C ARG A 82 58.80 -28.83 2.66
N SER A 83 59.57 -29.00 1.59
CA SER A 83 59.39 -28.19 0.37
C SER A 83 58.00 -28.36 -0.26
N THR A 84 57.46 -29.57 -0.24
CA THR A 84 56.10 -29.84 -0.73
C THR A 84 55.05 -29.17 0.16
N ILE A 85 55.23 -29.21 1.48
CA ILE A 85 54.36 -28.51 2.45
C ILE A 85 54.41 -27.01 2.19
N ASP A 86 55.60 -26.41 2.09
CA ASP A 86 55.75 -24.98 1.81
C ASP A 86 55.07 -24.59 0.48
N THR A 87 55.20 -25.42 -0.54
CA THR A 87 54.54 -25.19 -1.85
C THR A 87 53.02 -25.25 -1.74
N LEU A 88 52.49 -26.22 -0.99
CA LEU A 88 51.05 -26.35 -0.75
C LEU A 88 50.50 -25.21 0.10
N GLU A 89 51.23 -24.75 1.10
CA GLU A 89 50.87 -23.60 1.92
C GLU A 89 50.86 -22.30 1.11
N MET A 90 51.87 -22.09 0.27
CA MET A 90 51.90 -20.96 -0.67
C MET A 90 50.74 -21.03 -1.67
N ALA A 91 50.45 -22.21 -2.22
CA ALA A 91 49.33 -22.37 -3.15
C ALA A 91 47.98 -22.14 -2.44
N SER A 92 47.81 -22.68 -1.23
CA SER A 92 46.61 -22.50 -0.42
C SER A 92 46.36 -21.03 -0.11
N THR A 93 47.38 -20.32 0.40
CA THR A 93 47.27 -18.90 0.73
C THR A 93 47.04 -18.03 -0.51
N GLU A 94 47.64 -18.35 -1.66
CA GLU A 94 47.35 -17.63 -2.90
C GLU A 94 45.92 -17.90 -3.40
N THR A 95 45.41 -19.14 -3.28
CA THR A 95 44.00 -19.41 -3.64
C THR A 95 43.04 -18.66 -2.73
N GLU A 96 43.29 -18.64 -1.42
CA GLU A 96 42.51 -17.87 -0.45
C GLU A 96 42.49 -16.38 -0.84
N ARG A 97 43.66 -15.80 -1.09
CA ARG A 97 43.81 -14.41 -1.51
C ARG A 97 43.05 -14.09 -2.81
N VAL A 98 43.08 -15.00 -3.78
CA VAL A 98 42.35 -14.84 -5.06
C VAL A 98 40.85 -14.91 -4.85
N TYR A 99 40.36 -15.84 -4.02
CA TYR A 99 38.93 -15.93 -3.72
C TYR A 99 38.43 -14.74 -2.92
N GLU A 100 39.18 -14.30 -1.90
CA GLU A 100 38.86 -13.08 -1.14
C GLU A 100 38.76 -11.87 -2.05
N LYS A 101 39.77 -11.67 -2.91
CA LYS A 101 39.73 -10.57 -3.89
C LYS A 101 38.53 -10.70 -4.85
N ARG A 102 38.21 -11.91 -5.31
CA ARG A 102 37.04 -12.10 -6.19
C ARG A 102 35.73 -11.79 -5.47
N VAL A 103 35.63 -12.12 -4.18
CA VAL A 103 34.49 -11.74 -3.35
C VAL A 103 34.40 -10.22 -3.20
N GLU A 104 35.52 -9.54 -2.93
CA GLU A 104 35.57 -8.07 -2.87
C GLU A 104 35.14 -7.41 -4.18
N ASP A 105 35.65 -7.89 -5.32
CA ASP A 105 35.31 -7.40 -6.65
C ASP A 105 33.81 -7.61 -6.95
N LEU A 106 33.26 -8.79 -6.65
CA LEU A 106 31.83 -9.08 -6.83
C LEU A 106 30.94 -8.23 -5.91
N LEU A 107 31.36 -8.00 -4.66
CA LEU A 107 30.64 -7.12 -3.75
C LEU A 107 30.66 -5.66 -4.20
N ALA A 108 31.75 -5.22 -4.84
CA ALA A 108 31.82 -3.90 -5.46
C ALA A 108 30.88 -3.79 -6.66
N GLU A 109 30.89 -4.79 -7.55
CA GLU A 109 29.99 -4.85 -8.71
C GLU A 109 28.51 -4.84 -8.29
N VAL A 110 28.14 -5.58 -7.25
CA VAL A 110 26.77 -5.55 -6.69
C VAL A 110 26.39 -4.16 -6.20
N ARG A 111 27.31 -3.43 -5.53
CA ARG A 111 27.04 -2.06 -5.07
C ARG A 111 26.84 -1.11 -6.25
N GLU A 112 27.70 -1.17 -7.27
CA GLU A 112 27.56 -0.33 -8.47
C GLU A 112 26.24 -0.62 -9.21
N LEU A 113 25.84 -1.89 -9.32
CA LEU A 113 24.55 -2.26 -9.90
C LEU A 113 23.36 -1.78 -9.05
N GLN A 114 23.49 -1.75 -7.72
CA GLN A 114 22.47 -1.20 -6.82
C GLN A 114 22.34 0.31 -6.99
N GLU A 115 23.46 1.04 -7.04
CA GLU A 115 23.47 2.49 -7.30
C GLU A 115 22.82 2.80 -8.66
N GLY A 116 23.19 2.07 -9.71
CA GLY A 116 22.56 2.21 -11.02
C GLY A 116 21.05 1.92 -10.99
N ARG A 117 20.60 0.92 -10.21
CA ARG A 117 19.18 0.64 -10.01
C ARG A 117 18.44 1.79 -9.34
N ASP A 118 19.04 2.40 -8.33
CA ASP A 118 18.45 3.53 -7.61
C ASP A 118 18.32 4.77 -8.53
N ASP A 119 19.27 4.98 -9.43
CA ASP A 119 19.16 5.99 -10.50
C ASP A 119 18.02 5.68 -11.46
N PHE A 120 17.87 4.42 -11.90
CA PHE A 120 16.74 4.01 -12.75
C PHE A 120 15.40 4.21 -12.05
N GLU A 121 15.31 3.91 -10.76
CA GLU A 121 14.10 4.14 -9.96
C GLU A 121 13.78 5.63 -9.86
N SER A 122 14.79 6.50 -9.71
CA SER A 122 14.60 7.94 -9.75
C SER A 122 14.03 8.42 -11.09
N VAL A 123 14.56 7.92 -12.20
CA VAL A 123 14.05 8.22 -13.54
C VAL A 123 12.62 7.69 -13.72
N ALA A 124 12.31 6.50 -13.23
CA ALA A 124 10.95 5.95 -13.28
C ALA A 124 9.95 6.81 -12.49
N GLN A 125 10.34 7.32 -11.32
CA GLN A 125 9.53 8.25 -10.54
C GLN A 125 9.33 9.58 -11.27
N GLN A 126 10.37 10.12 -11.91
CA GLN A 126 10.24 11.33 -12.74
C GLN A 126 9.31 11.12 -13.94
N LEU A 127 9.39 9.97 -14.60
CA LEU A 127 8.48 9.63 -15.70
C LEU A 127 7.03 9.54 -15.21
N LYS A 128 6.79 8.90 -14.06
CA LYS A 128 5.46 8.84 -13.46
C LYS A 128 4.90 10.23 -13.13
N GLN A 129 5.73 11.13 -12.58
CA GLN A 129 5.32 12.51 -12.33
C GLN A 129 4.97 13.27 -13.62
N LEU A 130 5.72 13.02 -14.70
CA LEU A 130 5.40 13.59 -16.01
C LEU A 130 4.12 13.00 -16.61
N GLU A 131 3.87 11.70 -16.44
CA GLU A 131 2.63 11.05 -16.85
C GLU A 131 1.42 11.66 -16.11
N GLU A 132 1.52 11.85 -14.79
CA GLU A 132 0.50 12.52 -13.98
C GLU A 132 0.25 13.96 -14.46
N LEU A 133 1.30 14.73 -14.73
CA LEU A 133 1.17 16.09 -15.27
C LEU A 133 0.51 16.11 -16.66
N VAL A 134 0.86 15.16 -17.52
CA VAL A 134 0.24 15.03 -18.85
C VAL A 134 -1.25 14.71 -18.69
N GLN A 135 -1.61 13.82 -17.78
CA GLN A 135 -3.00 13.49 -17.48
C GLN A 135 -3.78 14.72 -16.98
N GLU A 136 -3.22 15.49 -16.03
CA GLU A 136 -3.84 16.75 -15.57
C GLU A 136 -4.05 17.76 -16.70
N LEU A 137 -3.09 17.87 -17.61
CA LEU A 137 -3.20 18.74 -18.79
C LEU A 137 -4.25 18.25 -19.77
N GLU A 138 -4.37 16.94 -19.99
CA GLU A 138 -5.40 16.33 -20.82
C GLU A 138 -6.80 16.60 -20.25
N GLU A 139 -7.01 16.35 -18.96
CA GLU A 139 -8.26 16.65 -18.25
C GLU A 139 -8.61 18.15 -18.32
N GLY A 140 -7.63 19.04 -18.07
CA GLY A 140 -7.83 20.48 -18.20
C GLY A 140 -8.19 20.92 -19.62
N LEU A 141 -7.66 20.25 -20.65
CA LEU A 141 -7.97 20.52 -22.06
C LEU A 141 -9.36 19.99 -22.43
N GLU A 142 -9.77 18.84 -21.90
CA GLU A 142 -11.12 18.30 -22.04
C GLU A 142 -12.17 19.21 -21.40
N ASP A 143 -11.90 19.72 -20.20
CA ASP A 143 -12.78 20.68 -19.53
C ASP A 143 -12.87 22.00 -20.29
N ALA A 144 -11.75 22.51 -20.81
CA ALA A 144 -11.75 23.70 -21.65
C ALA A 144 -12.59 23.50 -22.94
N ARG A 145 -12.47 22.32 -23.58
CA ARG A 145 -13.31 21.96 -24.75
C ARG A 145 -14.78 21.87 -24.39
N ARG A 146 -15.11 21.31 -23.22
CA ARG A 146 -16.49 21.22 -22.74
C ARG A 146 -17.08 22.60 -22.47
N GLY A 147 -16.35 23.45 -21.75
CA GLY A 147 -16.76 24.84 -21.50
C GLY A 147 -16.90 25.65 -22.79
N GLU A 148 -16.04 25.42 -23.79
CA GLU A 148 -16.21 26.03 -25.12
C GLU A 148 -17.50 25.55 -25.79
N ALA A 149 -17.81 24.25 -25.75
CA ALA A 149 -19.03 23.71 -26.33
C ALA A 149 -20.29 24.28 -25.66
N GLU A 150 -20.28 24.43 -24.33
CA GLU A 150 -21.36 25.07 -23.56
C GLU A 150 -21.52 26.54 -23.96
N ALA A 151 -20.43 27.32 -24.00
CA ALA A 151 -20.45 28.71 -24.45
C ALA A 151 -20.95 28.85 -25.89
N ARG A 152 -20.55 27.95 -26.79
CA ARG A 152 -21.09 27.88 -28.16
C ARG A 152 -22.59 27.61 -28.17
N GLY A 153 -23.06 26.69 -27.32
CA GLY A 153 -24.49 26.41 -27.14
C GLY A 153 -25.27 27.62 -26.64
N GLU A 154 -24.74 28.36 -25.67
CA GLU A 154 -25.34 29.61 -25.18
C GLU A 154 -25.40 30.68 -26.27
N VAL A 155 -24.32 30.84 -27.06
CA VAL A 155 -24.31 31.78 -28.20
C VAL A 155 -25.36 31.41 -29.24
N GLU A 156 -25.53 30.13 -29.56
CA GLU A 156 -26.58 29.65 -30.46
C GLU A 156 -27.98 29.88 -29.89
N PHE A 157 -28.16 29.66 -28.59
CA PHE A 157 -29.41 29.95 -27.89
C PHE A 157 -29.78 31.44 -27.97
N LEU A 158 -28.85 32.33 -27.60
CA LEU A 158 -29.01 33.79 -27.68
C LEU A 158 -29.26 34.26 -29.10
N ARG A 159 -28.57 33.67 -30.10
CA ARG A 159 -28.86 33.95 -31.51
C ARG A 159 -30.31 33.61 -31.86
N GLY A 160 -30.80 32.45 -31.40
CA GLY A 160 -32.19 32.06 -31.56
C GLY A 160 -33.16 33.05 -30.90
N GLU A 161 -32.89 33.53 -29.69
CA GLU A 161 -33.70 34.56 -29.01
C GLU A 161 -33.71 35.89 -29.77
N VAL A 162 -32.55 36.34 -30.26
CA VAL A 162 -32.44 37.56 -31.07
C VAL A 162 -33.24 37.43 -32.37
N GLU A 163 -33.19 36.27 -33.04
CA GLU A 163 -33.99 36.01 -34.25
C GLU A 163 -35.50 35.99 -33.98
N ARG A 164 -35.93 35.41 -32.85
CA ARG A 164 -37.33 35.47 -32.39
C ARG A 164 -37.75 36.91 -32.08
N GLY A 165 -36.99 37.64 -31.26
CA GLY A 165 -37.25 39.03 -30.91
C GLY A 165 -37.27 39.95 -32.13
N ARG A 166 -36.38 39.75 -33.12
CA ARG A 166 -36.43 40.45 -34.40
C ARG A 166 -37.71 40.14 -35.19
N SER A 167 -38.15 38.87 -35.17
CA SER A 167 -39.37 38.45 -35.87
C SER A 167 -40.63 39.02 -35.22
N GLU A 168 -40.68 39.07 -33.88
CA GLU A 168 -41.75 39.73 -33.12
C GLU A 168 -41.76 41.23 -33.37
N LEU A 169 -40.60 41.89 -33.31
CA LEU A 169 -40.48 43.32 -33.62
C LEU A 169 -40.93 43.61 -35.06
N ARG A 170 -40.62 42.74 -36.03
CA ARG A 170 -41.14 42.86 -37.41
C ARG A 170 -42.66 42.73 -37.46
N ARG A 171 -43.25 41.80 -36.72
CA ARG A 171 -44.72 41.66 -36.63
C ARG A 171 -45.37 42.87 -35.99
N GLU A 172 -44.84 43.36 -34.87
CA GLU A 172 -45.34 44.57 -34.22
C GLU A 172 -45.15 45.81 -35.08
N ARG A 173 -44.02 45.96 -35.79
CA ARG A 173 -43.86 47.04 -36.78
C ARG A 173 -44.84 46.94 -37.93
N LYS A 174 -45.12 45.73 -38.44
CA LYS A 174 -46.13 45.53 -39.50
C LYS A 174 -47.52 45.87 -38.98
N LYS A 175 -47.88 45.41 -37.78
CA LYS A 175 -49.14 45.72 -37.10
C LYS A 175 -49.29 47.21 -36.82
N ALA A 176 -48.23 47.87 -36.35
CA ALA A 176 -48.19 49.32 -36.16
C ALA A 176 -48.28 50.08 -37.49
N ALA A 177 -47.65 49.59 -38.57
CA ALA A 177 -47.78 50.18 -39.90
C ALA A 177 -49.18 49.98 -40.49
N GLU A 178 -49.83 48.83 -40.27
CA GLU A 178 -51.23 48.60 -40.63
C GLU A 178 -52.17 49.47 -39.80
N ALA A 179 -51.92 49.63 -38.50
CA ALA A 179 -52.65 50.56 -37.64
C ALA A 179 -52.43 52.01 -38.06
N ALA A 180 -51.23 52.40 -38.51
CA ALA A 180 -50.97 53.73 -39.06
C ALA A 180 -51.69 53.95 -40.40
N LYS A 181 -51.78 52.93 -41.27
CA LYS A 181 -52.62 53.00 -42.49
C LYS A 181 -54.11 53.05 -42.18
N GLY A 182 -54.56 52.38 -41.11
CA GLY A 182 -55.91 52.53 -40.57
C GLY A 182 -56.16 53.90 -39.93
N ALA A 183 -55.10 54.51 -39.37
CA ALA A 183 -55.14 55.85 -38.83
C ALA A 183 -55.31 56.93 -39.91
N ASP A 184 -54.88 56.70 -41.16
CA ASP A 184 -55.22 57.58 -42.30
C ASP A 184 -56.73 57.57 -42.60
N GLY A 185 -57.41 56.45 -42.36
CA GLY A 185 -58.88 56.34 -42.41
C GLY A 185 -59.57 57.00 -41.20
N ALA A 186 -59.03 56.78 -40.00
CA ALA A 186 -59.51 57.41 -38.77
C ALA A 186 -59.25 58.94 -38.76
N ALA A 187 -58.18 59.42 -39.40
CA ALA A 187 -57.90 60.84 -39.57
C ALA A 187 -58.97 61.51 -40.44
N ARG A 188 -59.41 60.85 -41.52
CA ARG A 188 -60.53 61.34 -42.36
C ARG A 188 -61.87 61.29 -41.64
N GLU A 189 -62.13 60.26 -40.84
CA GLU A 189 -63.34 60.18 -40.01
C GLU A 189 -63.34 61.22 -38.88
N ASN A 190 -62.16 61.53 -38.32
CA ASN A 190 -62.00 62.56 -37.31
C ASN A 190 -62.13 63.97 -37.92
N GLU A 191 -61.60 64.19 -39.12
CA GLU A 191 -61.79 65.44 -39.87
C GLU A 191 -63.27 65.68 -40.22
N GLN A 192 -64.01 64.62 -40.61
CA GLN A 192 -65.46 64.70 -40.80
C GLN A 192 -66.23 64.97 -39.49
N ARG A 193 -65.81 64.35 -38.38
CA ARG A 193 -66.38 64.63 -37.05
C ARG A 193 -66.09 66.06 -36.61
N ASP A 194 -64.90 66.59 -36.88
CA ASP A 194 -64.53 67.97 -36.53
C ASP A 194 -65.34 68.97 -37.37
N GLU A 195 -65.60 68.68 -38.65
CA GLU A 195 -66.52 69.46 -39.48
C GLU A 195 -67.97 69.41 -38.96
N GLU A 196 -68.45 68.24 -38.55
CA GLU A 196 -69.80 68.06 -38.00
C GLU A 196 -69.94 68.77 -36.63
N LEU A 197 -68.93 68.67 -35.77
CA LEU A 197 -68.89 69.39 -34.48
C LEU A 197 -68.87 70.91 -34.67
N ASN A 198 -68.19 71.42 -35.69
CA ASN A 198 -68.21 72.85 -36.01
C ASN A 198 -69.60 73.29 -36.50
N ARG A 199 -70.26 72.51 -37.36
CA ARG A 199 -71.66 72.77 -37.76
C ARG A 199 -72.60 72.74 -36.55
N MET A 200 -72.46 71.75 -35.67
CA MET A 200 -73.26 71.67 -34.44
C MET A 200 -73.01 72.87 -33.53
N ARG A 201 -71.76 73.32 -33.40
CA ARG A 201 -71.41 74.53 -32.64
C ARG A 201 -72.06 75.77 -33.21
N GLU A 202 -72.04 75.96 -34.54
CA GLU A 202 -72.73 77.07 -35.21
C GLU A 202 -74.24 77.03 -34.97
N THR A 203 -74.87 75.84 -35.02
CA THR A 203 -76.29 75.70 -34.70
C THR A 203 -76.60 75.99 -33.23
N LEU A 204 -75.72 75.60 -32.31
CA LEU A 204 -75.86 75.92 -30.89
C LEU A 204 -75.77 77.42 -30.65
N GLU A 205 -74.78 78.10 -31.23
CA GLU A 205 -74.67 79.55 -31.14
C GLU A 205 -75.89 80.26 -31.75
N GLN A 206 -76.50 79.68 -32.79
CA GLN A 206 -77.73 80.22 -33.37
C GLN A 206 -78.95 80.00 -32.46
N LEU A 207 -79.10 78.82 -31.86
CA LEU A 207 -80.16 78.54 -30.90
C LEU A 207 -79.99 79.34 -29.60
N GLU A 208 -78.75 79.60 -29.17
CA GLU A 208 -78.48 80.47 -28.03
C GLU A 208 -78.88 81.92 -28.31
N ARG A 209 -78.62 82.43 -29.52
CA ARG A 209 -79.13 83.75 -29.95
C ARG A 209 -80.65 83.79 -29.97
N GLU A 210 -81.30 82.78 -30.54
CA GLU A 210 -82.77 82.70 -30.54
C GLU A 210 -83.36 82.58 -29.12
N ARG A 211 -82.70 81.85 -28.22
CA ARG A 211 -83.08 81.80 -26.80
C ARG A 211 -83.00 83.19 -26.17
N ASP A 212 -81.90 83.92 -26.39
CA ASP A 212 -81.71 85.25 -25.81
C ASP A 212 -82.74 86.25 -26.36
N GLU A 213 -83.01 86.22 -27.67
CA GLU A 213 -84.08 87.01 -28.28
C GLU A 213 -85.46 86.68 -27.72
N LEU A 214 -85.76 85.39 -27.51
CA LEU A 214 -87.01 84.95 -26.88
C LEU A 214 -87.08 85.37 -25.41
N GLN A 215 -85.95 85.35 -24.69
CA GLN A 215 -85.88 85.78 -23.31
C GLN A 215 -86.11 87.29 -23.20
N ASP A 216 -85.50 88.10 -24.06
CA ASP A 216 -85.74 89.55 -24.15
C ASP A 216 -87.21 89.85 -24.48
N LEU A 217 -87.81 89.10 -25.40
CA LEU A 217 -89.24 89.23 -25.72
C LEU A 217 -90.13 88.86 -24.52
N VAL A 218 -89.76 87.84 -23.74
CA VAL A 218 -90.48 87.48 -22.52
C VAL A 218 -90.33 88.58 -21.47
N GLU A 219 -89.14 89.12 -21.26
CA GLU A 219 -88.91 90.23 -20.33
C GLU A 219 -89.71 91.48 -20.75
N GLU A 220 -89.76 91.79 -22.05
CA GLU A 220 -90.58 92.88 -22.58
C GLU A 220 -92.08 92.62 -22.39
N LYS A 221 -92.53 91.36 -22.56
CA LYS A 221 -93.92 90.97 -22.30
C LYS A 221 -94.27 91.06 -20.83
N VAL A 222 -93.39 90.61 -19.93
CA VAL A 222 -93.55 90.73 -18.48
C VAL A 222 -93.58 92.20 -18.06
N ALA A 223 -92.73 93.05 -18.63
CA ALA A 223 -92.77 94.49 -18.37
C ALA A 223 -94.08 95.13 -18.83
N ARG A 224 -94.54 94.80 -20.05
CA ARG A 224 -95.86 95.25 -20.54
C ARG A 224 -97.01 94.70 -19.70
N GLU A 225 -96.92 93.46 -19.24
CA GLU A 225 -97.91 92.86 -18.34
C GLU A 225 -97.93 93.58 -17.00
N ALA A 226 -96.77 93.88 -16.40
CA ALA A 226 -96.67 94.66 -15.17
C ALA A 226 -97.23 96.10 -15.32
N ASP A 227 -96.99 96.75 -16.47
CA ASP A 227 -97.59 98.06 -16.79
C ASP A 227 -99.12 97.95 -16.92
N LEU A 228 -99.62 96.92 -17.61
CA LEU A 228 -101.06 96.65 -17.72
C LEU A 228 -101.69 96.30 -16.37
N GLU A 229 -100.99 95.58 -15.48
CA GLU A 229 -101.42 95.31 -14.11
C GLU A 229 -101.52 96.61 -13.29
N LEU A 230 -100.58 97.53 -13.44
CA LEU A 230 -100.64 98.87 -12.83
C LEU A 230 -101.83 99.69 -13.38
N GLU A 231 -102.08 99.62 -14.68
CA GLU A 231 -103.25 100.27 -15.29
C GLU A 231 -104.56 99.64 -14.81
N LEU A 232 -104.63 98.31 -14.69
CA LEU A 232 -105.77 97.59 -14.12
C LEU A 232 -105.97 97.94 -12.66
N GLU A 233 -104.94 98.08 -11.84
CA GLU A 233 -105.07 98.58 -10.47
C GLU A 233 -105.62 100.01 -10.43
N ARG A 234 -105.22 100.86 -11.38
CA ARG A 234 -105.74 102.23 -11.50
C ARG A 234 -107.20 102.22 -11.92
N VAL A 235 -107.58 101.38 -12.88
CA VAL A 235 -108.98 101.19 -13.32
C VAL A 235 -109.81 100.59 -12.19
N GLN A 236 -109.30 99.60 -11.45
CA GLN A 236 -109.97 99.02 -10.29
C GLN A 236 -110.13 100.03 -9.14
N LYS A 237 -109.14 100.90 -8.89
CA LYS A 237 -109.29 102.02 -7.94
C LYS A 237 -110.30 103.06 -8.44
N ASN A 238 -110.36 103.32 -9.74
CA ASN A 238 -111.40 104.17 -10.35
C ASN A 238 -112.80 103.54 -10.27
N GLU A 239 -112.92 102.22 -10.47
CA GLU A 239 -114.16 101.44 -10.31
C GLU A 239 -114.61 101.38 -8.84
N ARG A 240 -113.68 101.31 -7.88
CA ARG A 240 -113.99 101.39 -6.44
C ARG A 240 -114.57 102.74 -6.02
N HIS A 241 -114.44 103.80 -6.83
CA HIS A 241 -115.14 105.07 -6.63
C HIS A 241 -116.54 105.13 -7.29
N THR A 242 -116.91 104.18 -8.15
CA THR A 242 -118.17 104.21 -8.94
C THR A 242 -119.08 103.00 -8.73
N SER A 243 -118.70 102.02 -7.90
CA SER A 243 -119.51 100.83 -7.64
C SER A 243 -119.57 100.46 -6.16
N ALA A 244 -120.01 101.43 -5.35
CA ALA A 244 -120.99 101.09 -4.32
C ALA A 244 -122.24 100.60 -5.05
N MET A 245 -122.67 99.36 -4.78
CA MET A 245 -123.96 98.71 -5.08
C MET A 245 -123.76 97.32 -5.69
N SER A 246 -124.38 96.33 -5.04
CA SER A 246 -124.71 94.97 -5.50
C SER A 246 -123.77 93.80 -5.13
N ASN A 247 -124.09 93.21 -3.97
CA ASN A 247 -124.36 91.79 -3.71
C ASN A 247 -123.54 90.69 -4.42
N GLY A 248 -123.00 89.78 -3.58
CA GLY A 248 -123.64 88.46 -3.46
C GLY A 248 -122.79 87.21 -3.77
N VAL A 249 -122.43 86.51 -2.68
CA VAL A 249 -122.51 85.04 -2.49
C VAL A 249 -121.46 84.14 -3.19
N PRO A 250 -121.02 83.04 -2.52
CA PRO A 250 -119.78 82.31 -2.79
C PRO A 250 -120.02 80.92 -3.40
N ALA A 251 -118.94 80.16 -3.67
CA ALA A 251 -118.74 78.74 -3.29
C ALA A 251 -118.01 77.86 -4.33
N HIS A 252 -117.33 76.85 -3.77
CA HIS A 252 -117.17 75.44 -4.24
C HIS A 252 -116.17 75.16 -5.40
N MET A 253 -115.00 74.51 -5.15
CA MET A 253 -114.73 73.04 -4.97
C MET A 253 -114.68 72.26 -6.32
N PRO A 254 -114.18 71.01 -6.40
CA PRO A 254 -112.84 70.45 -6.10
C PRO A 254 -112.51 69.33 -7.13
N SER A 255 -111.91 68.22 -6.66
CA SER A 255 -111.80 66.89 -7.31
C SER A 255 -110.66 66.77 -8.33
N ARG A 256 -109.86 65.71 -8.40
CA ARG A 256 -109.82 64.39 -7.76
C ARG A 256 -108.55 63.74 -8.33
N GLU A 257 -107.55 63.40 -7.52
CA GLU A 257 -107.31 62.01 -7.08
C GLU A 257 -107.00 61.05 -8.24
N SER A 258 -105.77 60.51 -8.29
CA SER A 258 -105.53 59.08 -8.49
C SER A 258 -104.10 58.69 -8.17
N ARG A 259 -104.01 57.72 -7.27
CA ARG A 259 -102.85 57.06 -6.69
C ARG A 259 -102.23 56.04 -7.66
N GLY A 260 -100.95 55.74 -7.45
CA GLY A 260 -100.27 54.54 -7.94
C GLY A 260 -98.77 54.58 -7.62
N THR A 261 -98.36 54.44 -6.36
CA THR A 261 -97.81 53.20 -5.76
C THR A 261 -96.39 52.82 -6.21
N ILE A 262 -95.41 53.34 -5.46
CA ILE A 262 -94.32 52.66 -4.73
C ILE A 262 -93.80 51.30 -5.26
N LYS A 263 -92.49 51.24 -5.52
CA LYS A 263 -91.54 50.15 -5.14
C LYS A 263 -90.20 50.82 -4.81
N ASN A 264 -89.91 51.09 -3.54
CA ASN A 264 -89.19 50.30 -2.52
C ASN A 264 -87.70 50.00 -2.81
N TRP A 265 -86.93 50.24 -1.74
CA TRP A 265 -85.48 50.37 -1.60
C TRP A 265 -84.75 49.05 -1.29
N GLN A 266 -83.47 49.04 -1.69
CA GLN A 266 -82.26 48.50 -1.03
C GLN A 266 -82.21 47.08 -0.42
N ALA A 267 -81.18 46.36 -0.87
CA ALA A 267 -80.16 45.67 -0.05
C ALA A 267 -78.88 45.61 -0.92
N SER A 268 -77.63 45.67 -0.46
CA SER A 268 -77.08 45.41 0.86
C SER A 268 -75.69 46.09 0.93
N LEU A 269 -75.34 46.61 2.10
CA LEU A 269 -73.99 47.04 2.49
C LEU A 269 -73.34 45.93 3.32
N SER A 270 -72.04 45.66 3.11
CA SER A 270 -71.08 45.25 4.15
C SER A 270 -69.71 45.03 3.49
N SER A 271 -68.53 45.39 4.00
CA SER A 271 -68.05 46.33 5.02
C SER A 271 -66.51 46.30 4.88
N LYS A 272 -65.86 47.46 5.03
CA LYS A 272 -64.47 47.80 5.48
C LYS A 272 -63.49 46.64 5.78
N GLY A 273 -62.16 46.74 5.59
CA GLY A 273 -61.28 47.86 5.27
C GLY A 273 -59.80 47.49 5.53
N SER A 274 -58.92 47.95 4.63
CA SER A 274 -57.59 48.56 4.77
C SER A 274 -56.53 48.21 5.85
N HIS A 275 -55.26 48.24 5.38
CA HIS A 275 -53.94 48.42 6.04
C HIS A 275 -53.33 47.23 6.80
N ALA A 276 -52.01 47.03 6.91
CA ALA A 276 -50.77 47.42 6.21
C ALA A 276 -49.61 46.70 6.95
N ASN A 277 -48.51 46.40 6.25
CA ASN A 277 -47.13 46.14 6.74
C ASN A 277 -46.88 45.26 7.98
N SER A 278 -46.04 44.23 7.82
CA SER A 278 -44.63 44.35 8.21
C SER A 278 -43.79 43.16 7.75
N VAL A 279 -42.60 43.52 7.29
CA VAL A 279 -41.43 42.69 7.00
C VAL A 279 -40.89 42.08 8.29
N LYS A 280 -40.40 40.83 8.22
CA LYS A 280 -39.12 40.41 8.84
C LYS A 280 -38.64 39.08 8.24
N LEU A 281 -37.48 39.15 7.58
CA LEU A 281 -36.56 38.02 7.45
C LEU A 281 -36.09 37.60 8.85
N ASP A 282 -35.81 36.32 9.05
CA ASP A 282 -34.44 35.90 9.38
C ASP A 282 -34.22 34.42 9.09
N ALA A 283 -33.04 34.16 8.56
CA ALA A 283 -32.47 32.85 8.31
C ALA A 283 -31.88 32.28 9.61
N ALA A 284 -32.02 30.98 9.81
CA ALA A 284 -31.15 30.20 10.69
C ALA A 284 -31.12 28.76 10.16
N SER A 285 -29.98 28.37 9.57
CA SER A 285 -29.61 26.97 9.36
C SER A 285 -28.13 26.87 9.69
N GLU A 286 -27.86 26.78 10.99
CA GLU A 286 -26.56 26.36 11.52
C GLU A 286 -26.71 24.91 12.02
N PHE A 287 -25.99 24.04 11.33
CA PHE A 287 -25.22 22.91 11.83
C PHE A 287 -25.58 22.33 13.22
N GLU A 288 -26.27 21.17 13.21
CA GLU A 288 -26.19 20.21 14.30
C GLU A 288 -25.51 18.92 13.82
N ALA A 289 -24.42 18.60 14.52
CA ALA A 289 -23.70 17.36 14.45
C ALA A 289 -24.62 16.18 14.78
N ARG A 290 -24.70 15.19 13.87
CA ARG A 290 -25.23 13.87 14.20
C ARG A 290 -24.58 12.78 13.36
N SER A 291 -23.46 12.26 13.88
CA SER A 291 -23.03 10.89 13.61
C SER A 291 -23.38 10.03 14.80
N THR A 292 -24.34 9.11 14.64
CA THR A 292 -24.16 7.72 15.08
C THR A 292 -25.18 6.78 14.42
N THR A 293 -24.61 5.83 13.66
CA THR A 293 -25.00 4.42 13.53
C THR A 293 -26.38 4.05 13.00
N ALA A 294 -26.42 3.67 11.72
CA ALA A 294 -26.86 2.34 11.30
C ALA A 294 -26.48 2.14 9.81
N ASN A 295 -25.46 1.33 9.55
CA ASN A 295 -25.39 0.31 8.48
C ASN A 295 -23.92 -0.08 8.20
N GLY A 296 -23.56 -1.31 8.59
CA GLY A 296 -22.83 -2.22 7.72
C GLY A 296 -21.34 -2.03 7.42
N ASN A 297 -20.58 -1.18 8.12
CA ASN A 297 -19.12 -1.14 7.91
C ASN A 297 -18.42 -2.03 8.94
N SER A 298 -18.07 -3.25 8.53
CA SER A 298 -17.07 -4.07 9.22
C SER A 298 -15.77 -3.27 9.32
N ILE A 299 -15.35 -3.01 10.56
CA ILE A 299 -14.09 -2.35 10.87
C ILE A 299 -12.99 -3.42 10.76
N TRP A 300 -12.03 -3.21 9.87
CA TRP A 300 -10.92 -4.12 9.53
C TRP A 300 -9.69 -3.83 10.43
N CYS A 301 -9.19 -4.83 11.19
CA CYS A 301 -7.89 -4.72 11.88
C CYS A 301 -6.78 -5.22 10.95
N GLU A 302 -5.91 -4.33 10.45
CA GLU A 302 -4.78 -4.68 9.57
C GLU A 302 -3.75 -5.60 10.24
N VAL A 303 -3.64 -5.57 11.57
CA VAL A 303 -2.69 -6.40 12.34
C VAL A 303 -3.10 -7.88 12.34
N ARG A 304 -4.41 -8.17 12.34
CA ARG A 304 -4.95 -9.55 12.37
C ARG A 304 -5.61 -9.97 11.06
N GLN A 305 -5.70 -9.06 10.09
CA GLN A 305 -6.41 -9.24 8.81
C GLN A 305 -7.81 -9.84 9.01
N SER A 306 -8.57 -9.29 9.96
CA SER A 306 -9.89 -9.81 10.31
C SER A 306 -10.87 -8.67 10.60
N ASP A 307 -12.11 -8.85 10.14
CA ASP A 307 -13.23 -7.95 10.38
C ASP A 307 -13.79 -8.09 11.80
N GLY A 308 -14.05 -6.96 12.47
CA GLY A 308 -14.87 -6.93 13.70
C GLY A 308 -14.35 -6.05 14.82
N HIS A 309 -13.19 -5.39 14.69
CA HIS A 309 -12.66 -4.46 15.69
C HIS A 309 -11.58 -3.53 15.09
N ASP A 310 -11.36 -2.37 15.71
CA ASP A 310 -10.38 -1.36 15.30
C ASP A 310 -8.97 -1.70 15.82
N ILE A 311 -7.92 -1.15 15.18
CA ILE A 311 -6.51 -1.27 15.60
C ILE A 311 -6.33 -0.87 17.07
N LEU A 312 -7.07 0.15 17.54
CA LEU A 312 -7.00 0.63 18.93
C LEU A 312 -7.73 -0.29 19.94
N THR A 313 -8.60 -1.18 19.45
CA THR A 313 -9.29 -2.21 20.26
C THR A 313 -8.76 -3.63 19.98
N CYS A 314 -7.70 -3.75 19.17
CA CYS A 314 -7.08 -5.00 18.75
C CYS A 314 -6.29 -5.58 19.94
N THR A 315 -6.90 -6.53 20.67
CA THR A 315 -6.38 -7.13 21.92
C THR A 315 -5.08 -7.94 21.72
N GLY A 316 -4.61 -8.08 20.48
CA GLY A 316 -3.35 -8.74 20.14
C GLY A 316 -2.11 -7.85 20.15
N MET A 317 -2.22 -6.55 20.44
CA MET A 317 -1.08 -5.62 20.37
C MET A 317 -0.26 -5.53 21.67
N PHE A 318 -0.72 -6.15 22.76
CA PHE A 318 0.01 -6.24 24.03
C PHE A 318 0.23 -7.71 24.38
N GLY A 319 1.48 -8.12 24.46
CA GLY A 319 1.92 -9.50 24.62
C GLY A 319 1.29 -10.22 25.82
N GLU A 320 1.12 -11.52 25.62
CA GLU A 320 0.53 -12.49 26.54
C GLU A 320 1.28 -12.52 27.88
N HIS A 321 0.63 -12.03 28.93
CA HIS A 321 0.98 -12.33 30.31
C HIS A 321 -0.30 -12.45 31.13
N SER A 322 -0.64 -13.69 31.47
CA SER A 322 -1.42 -14.09 32.64
C SER A 322 -2.92 -13.78 32.67
N GLN A 323 -3.65 -14.83 33.10
CA GLN A 323 -4.97 -14.83 33.73
C GLN A 323 -6.19 -15.06 32.83
N ASP A 324 -6.39 -16.33 32.50
CA ASP A 324 -7.74 -16.90 32.46
C ASP A 324 -8.35 -16.86 33.87
N SER A 325 -9.35 -16.01 34.08
CA SER A 325 -10.54 -16.40 34.83
C SER A 325 -11.71 -15.42 34.65
N ALA A 326 -12.80 -16.04 34.19
CA ALA A 326 -14.20 -15.73 34.44
C ALA A 326 -14.88 -14.65 33.59
N ARG A 327 -15.87 -15.10 32.80
CA ARG A 327 -17.31 -14.91 33.09
C ARG A 327 -18.18 -15.73 32.13
N THR A 328 -18.78 -16.84 32.58
CA THR A 328 -20.17 -16.98 33.09
C THR A 328 -21.29 -16.75 32.07
N ALA A 329 -21.99 -17.83 31.73
CA ALA A 329 -23.42 -17.93 31.44
C ALA A 329 -23.88 -19.30 32.01
N VAL A 330 -24.62 -19.38 33.14
CA VAL A 330 -26.10 -19.40 33.28
C VAL A 330 -26.72 -20.49 32.39
N ASP A 331 -27.43 -21.56 32.83
CA ASP A 331 -28.26 -21.87 34.00
C ASP A 331 -28.46 -23.41 34.10
N GLY A 332 -28.89 -23.97 35.25
CA GLY A 332 -29.42 -25.35 35.29
C GLY A 332 -29.10 -26.29 36.48
N LYS A 333 -29.62 -25.98 37.67
CA LYS A 333 -30.26 -26.88 38.69
C LYS A 333 -29.67 -28.29 39.08
N HIS A 334 -29.38 -28.42 40.39
CA HIS A 334 -29.92 -29.40 41.37
C HIS A 334 -29.02 -30.54 41.97
N MET A 335 -29.08 -30.65 43.32
CA MET A 335 -28.80 -31.76 44.29
C MET A 335 -27.33 -32.21 44.48
N GLU A 336 -26.63 -31.91 45.59
CA GLU A 336 -26.68 -32.39 47.00
C GLU A 336 -25.66 -33.50 47.35
N ILE A 337 -24.94 -33.26 48.46
CA ILE A 337 -24.38 -34.18 49.48
C ILE A 337 -23.16 -35.06 49.12
N GLY A 338 -22.09 -34.90 49.93
CA GLY A 338 -21.31 -36.05 50.41
C GLY A 338 -19.80 -35.87 50.62
N SER A 339 -19.39 -35.56 51.85
CA SER A 339 -18.24 -36.05 52.64
C SER A 339 -16.98 -36.58 51.90
N ALA A 340 -15.80 -35.97 52.07
CA ALA A 340 -14.88 -36.02 53.23
C ALA A 340 -13.96 -37.27 53.29
N ALA A 341 -12.65 -36.97 53.46
CA ALA A 341 -11.60 -37.77 54.11
C ALA A 341 -11.14 -39.05 53.37
N SER A 342 -9.88 -39.49 53.34
CA SER A 342 -8.68 -39.17 54.12
C SER A 342 -7.49 -39.96 53.54
N GLN A 343 -6.26 -39.43 53.70
CA GLN A 343 -5.01 -40.14 54.10
C GLN A 343 -4.44 -41.23 53.15
N SER A 344 -3.13 -41.44 52.93
CA SER A 344 -1.88 -41.04 53.59
C SER A 344 -0.68 -41.66 52.80
N ARG A 345 0.45 -40.93 52.76
CA ARG A 345 1.89 -41.34 52.91
C ARG A 345 2.51 -42.36 51.92
N ASP A 346 3.55 -41.95 51.19
CA ASP A 346 5.02 -42.16 51.44
C ASP A 346 5.47 -43.63 51.30
N HIS A 347 6.62 -44.05 50.75
CA HIS A 347 7.85 -43.48 50.20
C HIS A 347 8.58 -44.67 49.50
N SER A 348 9.33 -44.45 48.41
CA SER A 348 10.72 -44.94 48.18
C SER A 348 11.12 -45.07 46.69
N THR A 349 12.12 -44.27 46.36
CA THR A 349 13.06 -44.18 45.22
C THR A 349 14.02 -45.41 45.13
N PRO A 350 15.04 -45.52 44.22
CA PRO A 350 15.69 -44.50 43.35
C PRO A 350 16.09 -44.89 41.88
N SER A 351 16.43 -43.82 41.14
CA SER A 351 17.34 -43.63 39.96
C SER A 351 18.73 -44.32 40.06
N PRO A 352 19.68 -44.30 39.05
CA PRO A 352 20.04 -43.25 38.05
C PRO A 352 20.35 -43.74 36.60
N GLU A 353 20.29 -42.92 35.52
CA GLU A 353 21.30 -41.97 34.96
C GLU A 353 22.69 -42.65 34.72
N THR A 354 23.46 -42.56 33.60
CA THR A 354 23.69 -41.46 32.66
C THR A 354 24.83 -41.74 31.60
N HIS A 355 24.86 -40.97 30.48
CA HIS A 355 25.96 -40.47 29.60
C HIS A 355 26.96 -41.31 28.70
N ASP A 356 27.22 -40.74 27.49
CA ASP A 356 28.53 -40.34 26.85
C ASP A 356 29.09 -40.95 25.52
N SER A 357 29.05 -40.14 24.44
CA SER A 357 29.99 -39.75 23.33
C SER A 357 30.95 -40.75 22.56
N PRO A 358 31.93 -40.31 21.69
CA PRO A 358 31.92 -40.44 20.19
C PRO A 358 33.20 -41.06 19.54
N SER A 359 33.30 -41.22 18.18
CA SER A 359 34.55 -41.16 17.32
C SER A 359 34.37 -41.57 15.83
N ALA A 360 35.24 -41.06 14.92
CA ALA A 360 35.25 -41.14 13.43
C ALA A 360 36.29 -42.17 12.85
N PRO A 361 36.84 -42.17 11.59
CA PRO A 361 36.40 -41.84 10.20
C PRO A 361 36.86 -42.83 9.03
N LYS A 362 36.45 -42.54 7.76
CA LYS A 362 36.96 -42.90 6.37
C LYS A 362 36.99 -44.37 5.82
N THR A 363 36.46 -44.60 4.59
CA THR A 363 37.18 -45.00 3.31
C THR A 363 36.33 -45.74 2.22
N VAL A 364 36.37 -45.21 0.98
CA VAL A 364 36.68 -45.81 -0.36
C VAL A 364 36.02 -47.13 -0.87
N SER A 365 35.41 -47.09 -2.08
CA SER A 365 35.12 -48.21 -3.04
C SER A 365 36.21 -48.32 -4.15
N PRO A 366 36.30 -49.27 -5.14
CA PRO A 366 35.34 -50.26 -5.72
C PRO A 366 36.02 -51.61 -6.21
N PRO A 367 35.66 -52.33 -7.31
CA PRO A 367 34.39 -52.89 -7.86
C PRO A 367 34.44 -54.43 -8.21
N LYS A 368 33.30 -55.07 -8.56
CA LYS A 368 33.14 -55.93 -9.77
C LYS A 368 31.71 -56.49 -10.00
N LYS A 369 31.39 -56.62 -11.29
CA LYS A 369 30.12 -57.00 -11.96
C LYS A 369 29.82 -58.51 -11.91
N ILE A 370 28.54 -58.90 -11.89
CA ILE A 370 28.00 -60.10 -12.57
C ILE A 370 26.62 -59.76 -13.16
N ALA A 371 26.39 -60.21 -14.39
CA ALA A 371 25.19 -60.03 -15.21
C ALA A 371 24.09 -61.06 -14.90
N SER A 372 22.81 -60.72 -15.13
CA SER A 372 21.85 -61.62 -15.78
C SER A 372 20.53 -60.92 -16.19
N SER A 373 20.26 -60.96 -17.49
CA SER A 373 18.97 -61.19 -18.19
C SER A 373 17.63 -60.68 -17.63
N GLY A 374 16.99 -59.79 -18.39
CA GLY A 374 15.73 -60.07 -19.11
C GLY A 374 14.39 -59.86 -18.39
N SER A 375 13.73 -58.73 -18.67
CA SER A 375 12.29 -58.63 -19.00
C SER A 375 11.89 -57.22 -19.44
N ALA A 376 10.91 -57.15 -20.32
CA ALA A 376 10.37 -55.99 -21.03
C ALA A 376 9.72 -54.92 -20.11
N PRO A 377 9.38 -53.71 -20.61
CA PRO A 377 9.27 -52.51 -19.79
C PRO A 377 7.92 -52.48 -19.06
N ALA A 378 7.97 -52.54 -17.73
CA ALA A 378 6.84 -52.15 -16.91
C ALA A 378 6.74 -50.61 -16.93
N ARG A 379 5.71 -50.13 -17.62
CA ARG A 379 5.23 -48.74 -17.56
C ARG A 379 5.06 -48.34 -16.08
N PRO A 380 5.67 -47.26 -15.57
CA PRO A 380 5.42 -46.83 -14.22
C PRO A 380 3.95 -46.43 -14.10
N VAL A 381 3.29 -46.97 -13.08
CA VAL A 381 2.02 -46.50 -12.57
C VAL A 381 2.18 -45.00 -12.29
N PRO A 382 1.27 -44.11 -12.77
CA PRO A 382 1.37 -42.69 -12.44
C PRO A 382 1.12 -42.56 -10.94
N THR A 383 2.18 -42.32 -10.18
CA THR A 383 2.09 -41.67 -8.88
C THR A 383 1.42 -40.31 -9.09
N PRO A 384 0.69 -39.78 -8.08
CA PRO A 384 0.11 -38.45 -8.17
C PRO A 384 1.17 -37.48 -8.70
N GLN A 385 0.88 -36.85 -9.84
CA GLN A 385 1.72 -35.81 -10.39
C GLN A 385 1.85 -34.73 -9.30
N ASP A 386 3.00 -34.69 -8.65
CA ASP A 386 3.46 -33.50 -7.95
C ASP A 386 3.86 -32.52 -9.06
N ASP A 387 2.87 -31.89 -9.69
CA ASP A 387 3.04 -30.87 -10.73
C ASP A 387 3.77 -29.61 -10.20
N ASP A 388 4.14 -29.60 -8.90
CA ASP A 388 4.86 -28.53 -8.22
C ASP A 388 6.40 -28.70 -8.21
N LYS A 389 6.94 -29.74 -8.87
CA LYS A 389 8.40 -29.98 -8.91
C LYS A 389 8.99 -29.57 -10.26
N TRP A 390 9.80 -28.52 -10.29
CA TRP A 390 10.48 -28.01 -11.49
C TRP A 390 11.96 -28.42 -11.55
N CYS A 391 12.42 -28.86 -12.72
CA CYS A 391 13.81 -29.28 -12.94
C CYS A 391 14.62 -28.20 -13.68
N ALA A 392 15.64 -27.64 -13.03
CA ALA A 392 16.53 -26.64 -13.63
C ALA A 392 17.49 -27.18 -14.71
N LEU A 393 17.66 -28.51 -14.83
CA LEU A 393 18.56 -29.11 -15.84
C LEU A 393 17.90 -29.26 -17.21
N CYS A 394 16.59 -29.51 -17.26
CA CYS A 394 15.84 -29.69 -18.51
C CYS A 394 14.64 -28.74 -18.66
N GLU A 395 14.43 -27.86 -17.69
CA GLU A 395 13.37 -26.85 -17.63
C GLU A 395 11.94 -27.42 -17.73
N LYS A 396 11.75 -28.66 -17.26
CA LYS A 396 10.44 -29.35 -17.26
C LYS A 396 9.92 -29.58 -15.85
N ASP A 397 8.60 -29.55 -15.72
CA ASP A 397 7.88 -29.91 -14.51
C ASP A 397 7.76 -31.44 -14.35
N GLY A 398 7.58 -31.90 -13.11
CA GLY A 398 7.33 -33.29 -12.73
C GLY A 398 8.52 -34.05 -12.13
N HIS A 399 9.70 -33.43 -11.97
CA HIS A 399 10.86 -34.04 -11.30
C HIS A 399 11.86 -33.00 -10.76
N LEU A 400 12.73 -33.43 -9.84
CA LEU A 400 13.83 -32.60 -9.31
C LEU A 400 15.11 -32.82 -10.12
N ALA A 401 16.06 -31.89 -10.05
CA ALA A 401 17.33 -31.95 -10.78
C ALA A 401 18.10 -33.28 -10.57
N PHE A 402 18.01 -33.88 -9.37
CA PHE A 402 18.67 -35.16 -9.05
C PHE A 402 18.03 -36.38 -9.72
N ASP A 403 16.76 -36.29 -10.13
CA ASP A 403 16.00 -37.38 -10.78
C ASP A 403 15.81 -37.10 -12.28
N CYS A 404 16.64 -36.26 -12.88
CA CYS A 404 16.47 -35.82 -14.27
C CYS A 404 16.78 -36.97 -15.25
N PRO A 405 15.78 -37.44 -16.03
CA PRO A 405 15.96 -38.53 -16.98
C PRO A 405 16.87 -38.15 -18.16
N ASP A 406 17.10 -36.84 -18.36
CA ASP A 406 17.94 -36.29 -19.42
C ASP A 406 19.41 -36.07 -18.97
N GLU A 407 19.82 -36.46 -17.74
CA GLU A 407 21.21 -36.32 -17.24
C GLU A 407 22.27 -36.96 -18.14
N ALA A 408 21.91 -37.98 -18.92
CA ALA A 408 22.85 -38.69 -19.79
C ALA A 408 23.11 -38.01 -21.16
N ASN A 409 22.48 -36.87 -21.44
CA ASN A 409 22.49 -36.22 -22.76
C ASN A 409 23.15 -34.83 -22.79
N PHE A 410 23.86 -34.44 -21.73
CA PHE A 410 24.64 -33.20 -21.65
C PHE A 410 26.14 -33.46 -21.50
#